data_AF-A0A950TYA5-F1
#
_entry.id   AF-A0A950TYA5-F1
#
_cell.length_a   1.000
_cell.length_b   1.000
_cell.length_c   1.000
_cell.angle_alpha   90.00
_cell.angle_beta   90.00
_cell.angle_gamma   90.00
#
_symmetry.space_group_name_H-M   'P 1'
#
loop_
_entity.id
_entity.type
_entity.pdbx_description
1 polymer ?
#
loop_
_entity_poly.entity_id
_entity_poly.type
_entity_poly.pdbx_seq_one_letter_code
_entity_poly.pdbx_strand_id
1 'polypeptide(L)'
;MTPFKTLIALAAMLAAGSARADDGTCSNSSLQGQYAFKAQGANVGVLDATGALHPFASPWLVNGAGYFTFDGNGSLTKVDYMGNGTPSINPAIPLTDDGFRTGQTGTYAVDEDCTGNLVFDVPGGREIHVAFSVISFGQGVFGVVKSEHAPTLPAAILPAGIMCDSGC
;
A
#
# COMPACT_ATOMS: atom_id res chain seq x y z
N MET A 1 33.49 59.71 -9.23
CA MET A 1 32.72 59.19 -10.38
C MET A 1 33.61 58.20 -11.13
N THR A 2 33.04 57.06 -11.57
CA THR A 2 33.63 55.82 -12.17
C THR A 2 34.08 54.74 -11.15
N PRO A 3 33.90 53.43 -11.45
CA PRO A 3 32.61 52.75 -11.27
C PRO A 3 32.68 51.45 -10.43
N PHE A 4 31.48 51.06 -9.97
CA PHE A 4 31.07 49.83 -9.33
C PHE A 4 31.58 48.56 -10.04
N LYS A 5 32.23 47.63 -9.32
CA LYS A 5 32.49 46.26 -9.78
C LYS A 5 31.75 45.28 -8.87
N THR A 6 30.51 44.98 -9.23
CA THR A 6 29.76 43.85 -8.67
C THR A 6 30.23 42.58 -9.37
N LEU A 7 30.80 41.64 -8.61
CA LEU A 7 30.99 40.25 -9.04
C LEU A 7 29.81 39.45 -8.49
N ILE A 8 28.79 39.24 -9.33
CA ILE A 8 27.77 38.21 -9.11
C ILE A 8 28.40 36.90 -9.59
N ALA A 9 28.80 36.03 -8.65
CA ALA A 9 29.11 34.65 -8.95
C ALA A 9 27.82 33.82 -8.83
N LEU A 10 27.11 33.67 -9.95
CA LEU A 10 25.97 32.77 -10.06
C LEU A 10 26.50 31.33 -10.25
N ALA A 11 26.73 30.61 -9.15
CA ALA A 11 27.03 29.19 -9.21
C ALA A 11 25.73 28.42 -9.47
N ALA A 12 25.51 28.07 -10.73
CA ALA A 12 24.44 27.18 -11.17
C ALA A 12 24.67 25.77 -10.60
N MET A 13 24.00 25.44 -9.48
CA MET A 13 23.81 24.04 -9.09
C MET A 13 22.66 23.46 -9.91
N LEU A 14 22.95 23.12 -11.17
CA LEU A 14 22.16 22.14 -11.91
C LEU A 14 22.48 20.78 -11.31
N ALA A 15 21.71 20.38 -10.29
CA ALA A 15 21.60 18.97 -9.92
C ALA A 15 20.91 18.27 -11.10
N ALA A 16 21.69 17.88 -12.10
CA ALA A 16 21.26 16.94 -13.11
C ALA A 16 20.99 15.62 -12.37
N GLY A 17 19.72 15.36 -12.08
CA GLY A 17 19.26 14.02 -11.73
C GLY A 17 19.73 13.11 -12.86
N SER A 18 20.73 12.29 -12.59
CA SER A 18 21.13 11.25 -13.53
C SER A 18 19.96 10.28 -13.56
N ALA A 19 19.17 10.34 -14.63
CA ALA A 19 18.38 9.20 -15.04
C ALA A 19 19.39 8.10 -15.35
N ARG A 20 19.70 7.28 -14.35
CA ARG A 20 20.39 6.02 -14.59
C ARG A 20 19.42 5.19 -15.45
N ALA A 21 19.94 4.51 -16.45
CA ALA A 21 19.22 3.43 -17.11
C ALA A 21 19.51 2.18 -16.27
N ASP A 22 18.48 1.43 -15.93
CA ASP A 22 18.60 0.24 -15.09
C ASP A 22 19.25 -0.90 -15.89
N ASP A 23 20.34 -1.44 -15.36
CA ASP A 23 21.01 -2.64 -15.83
C ASP A 23 20.15 -3.90 -15.59
N GLY A 24 19.01 -3.76 -14.88
CA GLY A 24 17.90 -4.71 -14.94
C GLY A 24 17.98 -5.90 -13.99
N THR A 25 18.45 -5.71 -12.75
CA THR A 25 18.31 -6.75 -11.72
C THR A 25 17.78 -6.17 -10.42
N CYS A 26 16.45 -6.18 -10.28
CA CYS A 26 15.82 -5.92 -8.99
C CYS A 26 15.94 -7.13 -8.05
N SER A 27 15.83 -6.88 -6.75
CA SER A 27 15.72 -7.92 -5.72
C SER A 27 15.09 -7.34 -4.46
N ASN A 28 14.93 -8.13 -3.41
CA ASN A 28 14.40 -7.62 -2.13
C ASN A 28 15.21 -6.43 -1.59
N SER A 29 16.51 -6.38 -1.85
CA SER A 29 17.37 -5.27 -1.44
C SER A 29 17.09 -3.96 -2.18
N SER A 30 16.36 -4.01 -3.30
CA SER A 30 15.88 -2.83 -4.02
C SER A 30 14.82 -2.06 -3.22
N LEU A 31 14.20 -2.68 -2.21
CA LEU A 31 13.23 -2.05 -1.33
C LEU A 31 13.73 -2.06 0.11
N GLN A 32 14.19 -0.91 0.60
CA GLN A 32 14.62 -0.75 1.98
C GLN A 32 14.19 0.62 2.52
N GLY A 33 13.54 0.62 3.67
CA GLY A 33 13.01 1.83 4.30
C GLY A 33 11.53 2.07 4.01
N GLN A 34 11.09 3.33 4.14
CA GLN A 34 9.69 3.72 4.13
C GLN A 34 9.19 4.15 2.75
N TYR A 35 8.07 3.58 2.33
CA TYR A 35 7.42 3.88 1.06
C TYR A 35 5.96 4.21 1.31
N ALA A 36 5.61 5.47 1.05
CA ALA A 36 4.25 5.95 1.19
C ALA A 36 3.33 5.30 0.13
N PHE A 37 2.08 5.09 0.52
CA PHE A 37 1.03 4.64 -0.40
C PHE A 37 -0.25 5.42 -0.16
N LYS A 38 -1.10 5.38 -1.19
CA LYS A 38 -2.49 5.81 -1.12
C LYS A 38 -3.35 4.66 -1.62
N ALA A 39 -4.40 4.32 -0.88
CA ALA A 39 -5.39 3.33 -1.27
C ALA A 39 -6.69 4.05 -1.62
N GLN A 40 -7.19 3.88 -2.84
CA GLN A 40 -8.47 4.45 -3.28
C GLN A 40 -9.20 3.44 -4.15
N GLY A 41 -10.49 3.25 -3.89
CA GLY A 41 -11.32 2.34 -4.66
C GLY A 41 -12.63 2.01 -3.95
N ALA A 42 -13.22 0.88 -4.31
CA ALA A 42 -14.37 0.35 -3.62
C ALA A 42 -14.39 -1.18 -3.70
N ASN A 43 -14.78 -1.83 -2.61
CA ASN A 43 -15.19 -3.22 -2.64
C ASN A 43 -16.63 -3.28 -3.15
N VAL A 44 -16.86 -4.01 -4.24
CA VAL A 44 -18.18 -4.07 -4.91
C VAL A 44 -18.96 -5.34 -4.61
N GLY A 45 -18.34 -6.31 -3.95
CA GLY A 45 -18.92 -7.62 -3.68
C GLY A 45 -17.89 -8.58 -3.12
N VAL A 46 -18.28 -9.85 -3.01
CA VAL A 46 -17.43 -10.97 -2.59
C VAL A 46 -17.42 -12.00 -3.70
N LEU A 47 -16.26 -12.62 -3.92
CA LEU A 47 -16.14 -13.73 -4.86
C LEU A 47 -16.37 -15.03 -4.10
N ASP A 48 -17.23 -15.91 -4.60
CA ASP A 48 -17.34 -17.27 -4.07
C ASP A 48 -16.21 -18.18 -4.57
N ALA A 49 -16.21 -19.44 -4.13
CA ALA A 49 -15.21 -20.43 -4.52
C ALA A 49 -15.16 -20.73 -6.04
N THR A 50 -16.20 -20.37 -6.79
CA THR A 50 -16.25 -20.49 -8.26
C THR A 50 -15.73 -19.24 -8.98
N GLY A 51 -15.43 -18.17 -8.23
CA GLY A 51 -15.05 -16.86 -8.75
C GLY A 51 -16.26 -16.01 -9.18
N ALA A 52 -17.48 -16.40 -8.83
CA ALA A 52 -18.66 -15.59 -9.13
C ALA A 52 -18.77 -14.41 -8.16
N LEU A 53 -19.03 -13.22 -8.71
CA LEU A 53 -19.20 -12.00 -7.93
C LEU A 53 -20.60 -11.92 -7.34
N HIS A 54 -20.67 -11.84 -6.02
CA HIS A 54 -21.86 -11.53 -5.23
C HIS A 54 -21.80 -10.05 -4.84
N PRO A 55 -22.50 -9.17 -5.57
CA PRO A 55 -22.37 -7.74 -5.37
C PRO A 55 -23.01 -7.28 -4.06
N PHE A 56 -22.43 -6.24 -3.46
CA PHE A 56 -23.04 -5.53 -2.34
C PHE A 56 -24.18 -4.64 -2.83
N ALA A 57 -25.16 -4.37 -1.95
CA ALA A 57 -26.23 -3.42 -2.24
C ALA A 57 -25.70 -2.00 -2.55
N SER A 58 -24.59 -1.62 -1.92
CA SER A 58 -23.84 -0.40 -2.20
C SER A 58 -22.33 -0.68 -2.13
N PRO A 59 -21.51 -0.09 -3.02
CA PRO A 59 -20.05 -0.24 -2.95
C PRO A 59 -19.51 0.24 -1.61
N TRP A 60 -18.62 -0.55 -1.02
CA TRP A 60 -17.89 -0.15 0.17
C TRP A 60 -16.63 0.61 -0.25
N LEU A 61 -16.70 1.94 -0.13
CA LEU A 61 -15.58 2.81 -0.49
C LEU A 61 -14.36 2.54 0.37
N VAL A 62 -13.22 2.41 -0.29
CA VAL A 62 -11.89 2.28 0.29
C VAL A 62 -11.14 3.58 0.01
N ASN A 63 -10.76 4.27 1.07
CA ASN A 63 -9.89 5.44 0.98
C ASN A 63 -8.93 5.41 2.16
N GLY A 64 -7.66 5.72 1.89
CA GLY A 64 -6.65 5.70 2.93
C GLY A 64 -5.27 6.05 2.42
N ALA A 65 -4.36 6.23 3.37
CA ALA A 65 -2.97 6.53 3.14
C ALA A 65 -2.12 5.95 4.27
N GLY A 66 -0.87 5.69 3.97
CA GLY A 66 0.05 5.08 4.93
C GLY A 66 1.42 4.89 4.31
N TYR A 67 2.21 4.02 4.93
CA TYR A 67 3.47 3.57 4.37
C TYR A 67 3.75 2.12 4.75
N PHE A 68 4.52 1.46 3.89
CA PHE A 68 5.22 0.23 4.21
C PHE A 68 6.65 0.55 4.63
N THR A 69 7.19 -0.18 5.59
CA THR A 69 8.63 -0.19 5.88
C THR A 69 9.18 -1.54 5.44
N PHE A 70 10.00 -1.57 4.40
CA PHE A 70 10.67 -2.77 3.87
C PHE A 70 12.04 -2.94 4.53
N ASP A 71 12.42 -4.17 4.84
CA ASP A 71 13.68 -4.49 5.51
C ASP A 71 14.87 -4.74 4.54
N GLY A 72 14.61 -4.87 3.25
CA GLY A 72 15.60 -5.27 2.23
C GLY A 72 15.78 -6.77 2.07
N ASN A 73 15.08 -7.59 2.85
CA ASN A 73 15.27 -9.04 2.96
C ASN A 73 13.97 -9.86 2.80
N GLY A 74 12.83 -9.21 2.62
CA GLY A 74 11.54 -9.87 2.35
C GLY A 74 10.52 -9.75 3.47
N SER A 75 10.80 -8.98 4.53
CA SER A 75 9.82 -8.65 5.58
C SER A 75 9.42 -7.18 5.50
N LEU A 76 8.16 -6.90 5.85
CA LEU A 76 7.68 -5.54 5.96
C LEU A 76 6.82 -5.31 7.20
N THR A 77 6.73 -4.04 7.56
CA THR A 77 5.69 -3.54 8.48
C THR A 77 4.85 -2.49 7.77
N LYS A 78 3.63 -2.27 8.26
CA LYS A 78 2.71 -1.29 7.69
C LYS A 78 2.12 -0.39 8.76
N VAL A 79 2.04 0.90 8.42
CA VAL A 79 1.29 1.91 9.18
C VAL A 79 0.31 2.58 8.24
N ASP A 80 -0.97 2.62 8.61
CA ASP A 80 -1.98 3.20 7.71
C ASP A 80 -3.22 3.77 8.40
N TYR A 81 -3.80 4.76 7.74
CA TYR A 81 -5.14 5.27 8.02
C TYR A 81 -6.05 4.76 6.92
N MET A 82 -6.99 3.89 7.27
CA MET A 82 -7.99 3.37 6.34
C MET A 82 -9.39 3.73 6.83
N GLY A 83 -10.15 4.43 5.98
CA GLY A 83 -11.53 4.80 6.23
C GLY A 83 -11.94 6.05 5.46
N ASN A 84 -13.26 6.25 5.30
CA ASN A 84 -13.84 7.40 4.60
C ASN A 84 -13.87 8.65 5.49
N GLY A 85 -12.71 9.03 6.06
CA GLY A 85 -12.59 10.15 7.01
C GLY A 85 -12.87 9.78 8.47
N THR A 86 -13.05 8.49 8.78
CA THR A 86 -13.09 7.97 10.16
C THR A 86 -12.19 6.75 10.23
N PRO A 87 -11.30 6.60 11.24
CA PRO A 87 -10.43 5.44 11.33
C PRO A 87 -11.28 4.16 11.39
N SER A 88 -10.92 3.14 10.62
CA SER A 88 -11.43 1.79 10.82
C SER A 88 -10.89 1.25 12.15
N ILE A 89 -11.66 1.44 13.23
CA ILE A 89 -11.30 0.99 14.57
C ILE A 89 -11.52 -0.51 14.66
N ASN A 90 -10.43 -1.28 14.66
CA ASN A 90 -10.43 -2.64 15.19
C ASN A 90 -9.80 -2.57 16.59
N PRO A 91 -10.49 -2.98 17.67
CA PRO A 91 -9.95 -2.96 19.03
C PRO A 91 -8.64 -3.74 19.20
N ALA A 92 -8.39 -4.72 18.32
CA ALA A 92 -7.16 -5.51 18.31
C ALA A 92 -5.98 -4.82 17.61
N ILE A 93 -6.19 -3.66 16.99
CA ILE A 93 -5.15 -2.91 16.27
C ILE A 93 -4.73 -1.69 17.08
N PRO A 94 -3.45 -1.61 17.51
CA PRO A 94 -2.94 -0.40 18.15
C PRO A 94 -3.01 0.80 17.21
N LEU A 95 -3.43 1.94 17.73
CA LEU A 95 -3.56 3.19 17.00
C LEU A 95 -2.54 4.23 17.51
N THR A 96 -2.04 5.08 16.61
CA THR A 96 -1.41 6.34 16.99
C THR A 96 -2.47 7.34 17.48
N ASP A 97 -2.03 8.44 18.10
CA ASP A 97 -2.91 9.53 18.54
C ASP A 97 -3.73 10.13 17.37
N ASP A 98 -3.14 10.14 16.16
CA ASP A 98 -3.78 10.62 14.93
C ASP A 98 -4.62 9.55 14.20
N GLY A 99 -4.82 8.38 14.83
CA GLY A 99 -5.69 7.32 14.33
C GLY A 99 -5.08 6.42 13.26
N PHE A 100 -3.75 6.42 13.08
CA PHE A 100 -3.07 5.45 12.20
C PHE A 100 -2.96 4.10 12.89
N ARG A 101 -3.31 3.04 12.17
CA ARG A 101 -3.13 1.65 12.57
C ARG A 101 -1.66 1.27 12.49
N THR A 102 -1.17 0.58 13.51
CA THR A 102 0.22 0.12 13.60
C THR A 102 0.28 -1.39 13.91
N GLY A 103 1.48 -1.96 13.92
CA GLY A 103 1.69 -3.37 14.26
C GLY A 103 1.27 -4.38 13.19
N GLN A 104 0.98 -3.91 11.97
CA GLN A 104 0.72 -4.79 10.82
C GLN A 104 2.06 -5.25 10.24
N THR A 105 2.19 -6.56 9.99
CA THR A 105 3.40 -7.19 9.45
C THR A 105 3.05 -7.96 8.18
N GLY A 106 4.07 -8.20 7.35
CA GLY A 106 3.90 -8.93 6.11
C GLY A 106 5.23 -9.36 5.51
N THR A 107 5.14 -10.01 4.35
CA THR A 107 6.30 -10.43 3.56
C THR A 107 6.18 -9.92 2.14
N TYR A 108 7.32 -9.83 1.45
CA TYR A 108 7.38 -9.45 0.06
C TYR A 108 8.49 -10.18 -0.69
N ALA A 109 8.32 -10.28 -2.00
CA ALA A 109 9.33 -10.73 -2.94
C ALA A 109 9.39 -9.77 -4.13
N VAL A 110 10.59 -9.40 -4.53
CA VAL A 110 10.88 -8.63 -5.74
C VAL A 110 11.59 -9.55 -6.73
N ASP A 111 11.03 -9.65 -7.91
CA ASP A 111 11.57 -10.40 -9.04
C ASP A 111 12.64 -9.58 -9.77
N GLU A 112 13.52 -10.25 -10.53
CA GLU A 112 14.64 -9.59 -11.24
C GLU A 112 14.15 -8.53 -12.25
N ASP A 113 12.92 -8.69 -12.76
CA ASP A 113 12.26 -7.76 -13.68
C ASP A 113 11.60 -6.55 -12.99
N CYS A 114 11.89 -6.34 -11.71
CA CYS A 114 11.35 -5.27 -10.87
C CYS A 114 9.85 -5.33 -10.61
N THR A 115 9.19 -6.44 -10.94
CA THR A 115 7.87 -6.74 -10.43
C THR A 115 7.95 -7.47 -9.09
N GLY A 116 6.82 -7.63 -8.42
CA GLY A 116 6.83 -8.32 -7.15
C GLY A 116 5.45 -8.43 -6.53
N ASN A 117 5.43 -9.11 -5.38
CA ASN A 117 4.22 -9.35 -4.63
C ASN A 117 4.51 -9.12 -3.14
N LEU A 118 3.53 -8.57 -2.43
CA LEU A 118 3.54 -8.52 -0.98
C LEU A 118 2.22 -9.05 -0.42
N VAL A 119 2.32 -9.63 0.76
CA VAL A 119 1.19 -10.08 1.56
C VAL A 119 1.34 -9.51 2.96
N PHE A 120 0.24 -9.05 3.55
CA PHE A 120 0.23 -8.64 4.94
C PHE A 120 -1.08 -8.98 5.62
N ASP A 121 -0.97 -9.26 6.90
CA ASP A 121 -2.10 -9.52 7.77
C ASP A 121 -2.59 -8.21 8.40
N VAL A 122 -3.90 -8.03 8.35
CA VAL A 122 -4.59 -7.04 9.17
C VAL A 122 -5.19 -7.78 10.36
N PRO A 123 -4.92 -7.33 11.60
CA PRO A 123 -5.53 -7.96 12.76
C PRO A 123 -7.05 -8.01 12.62
N GLY A 124 -7.65 -9.11 13.06
CA GLY A 124 -9.00 -9.52 12.64
C GLY A 124 -9.03 -10.59 11.54
N GLY A 125 -7.85 -11.09 11.12
CA GLY A 125 -7.71 -12.26 10.25
C GLY A 125 -7.82 -11.98 8.75
N ARG A 126 -7.75 -10.71 8.35
CA ARG A 126 -7.80 -10.32 6.93
C ARG A 126 -6.39 -10.40 6.33
N GLU A 127 -6.26 -11.12 5.23
CA GLU A 127 -5.02 -11.22 4.46
C GLU A 127 -5.17 -10.44 3.14
N ILE A 128 -4.21 -9.57 2.82
CA ILE A 128 -4.25 -8.75 1.60
C ILE A 128 -3.03 -9.04 0.74
N HIS A 129 -3.28 -9.36 -0.54
CA HIS A 129 -2.25 -9.58 -1.55
C HIS A 129 -2.17 -8.39 -2.49
N VAL A 130 -0.97 -7.87 -2.69
CA VAL A 130 -0.70 -6.75 -3.59
C VAL A 130 0.33 -7.18 -4.61
N ALA A 131 0.07 -6.92 -5.89
CA ALA A 131 1.11 -6.93 -6.93
C ALA A 131 1.69 -5.53 -7.05
N PHE A 132 2.99 -5.43 -7.25
CA PHE A 132 3.65 -4.15 -7.40
C PHE A 132 4.77 -4.16 -8.44
N SER A 133 5.20 -2.96 -8.82
CA SER A 133 6.40 -2.69 -9.60
C SER A 133 7.27 -1.68 -8.88
N VAL A 134 8.56 -1.97 -8.81
CA VAL A 134 9.60 -1.07 -8.33
C VAL A 134 9.94 -0.08 -9.44
N ILE A 135 10.03 1.20 -9.09
CA ILE A 135 10.38 2.26 -10.03
C ILE A 135 11.55 3.09 -9.53
N SER A 136 12.20 3.79 -10.45
CA SER A 136 13.23 4.79 -10.15
C SER A 136 14.32 4.26 -9.21
N PHE A 137 14.89 3.08 -9.49
CA PHE A 137 15.96 2.49 -8.67
C PHE A 137 15.57 2.21 -7.22
N GLY A 138 14.34 1.73 -6.99
CA GLY A 138 13.85 1.52 -5.64
C GLY A 138 13.46 2.81 -4.93
N GLN A 139 13.30 3.93 -5.62
CA GLN A 139 12.79 5.17 -5.00
C GLN A 139 11.26 5.23 -4.92
N GLY A 140 10.56 4.32 -5.59
CA GLY A 140 9.11 4.23 -5.53
C GLY A 140 8.58 2.84 -5.81
N VAL A 141 7.34 2.63 -5.39
CA VAL A 141 6.58 1.39 -5.62
C VAL A 141 5.17 1.78 -6.09
N PHE A 142 4.72 1.17 -7.19
CA PHE A 142 3.32 1.23 -7.60
C PHE A 142 2.70 -0.15 -7.45
N GLY A 143 1.56 -0.23 -6.77
CA GLY A 143 0.90 -1.51 -6.55
C GLY A 143 -0.61 -1.44 -6.65
N VAL A 144 -1.20 -2.61 -6.87
CA VAL A 144 -2.63 -2.85 -6.91
C VAL A 144 -2.98 -4.02 -6.01
N VAL A 145 -4.11 -3.92 -5.30
CA VAL A 145 -4.64 -5.05 -4.53
C VAL A 145 -5.12 -6.10 -5.53
N LYS A 146 -4.55 -7.31 -5.44
CA LYS A 146 -4.95 -8.47 -6.24
C LYS A 146 -6.14 -9.19 -5.62
N SER A 147 -6.07 -9.40 -4.31
CA SER A 147 -7.08 -10.11 -3.54
C SER A 147 -7.03 -9.69 -2.08
N GLU A 148 -8.17 -9.83 -1.43
CA GLU A 148 -8.34 -9.70 0.01
C GLU A 148 -9.16 -10.90 0.47
N HIS A 149 -8.64 -11.64 1.44
CA HIS A 149 -9.39 -12.67 2.13
C HIS A 149 -9.81 -12.14 3.50
N ALA A 150 -11.10 -12.23 3.82
CA ALA A 150 -11.66 -11.82 5.10
C ALA A 150 -12.43 -12.99 5.71
N PRO A 151 -12.19 -13.31 6.99
CA PRO A 151 -12.85 -14.44 7.65
C PRO A 151 -14.33 -14.16 7.94
N THR A 152 -14.71 -12.88 7.96
CA THR A 152 -16.09 -12.43 8.14
C THR A 152 -16.36 -11.22 7.27
N LEU A 153 -17.57 -11.15 6.72
CA LEU A 153 -18.07 -9.94 6.07
C LEU A 153 -18.58 -8.97 7.13
N PRO A 154 -18.37 -7.65 6.96
CA PRO A 154 -18.99 -6.67 7.85
C PRO A 154 -20.51 -6.81 7.88
N ALA A 155 -21.11 -6.75 9.06
CA ALA A 155 -22.54 -6.94 9.27
C ALA A 155 -23.45 -6.00 8.44
N ALA A 156 -22.94 -4.81 8.06
CA ALA A 156 -23.67 -3.84 7.24
C ALA A 156 -23.72 -4.19 5.74
N ILE A 157 -23.02 -5.25 5.31
CA ILE A 157 -22.86 -5.64 3.91
C ILE A 157 -23.75 -6.83 3.53
N LEU A 158 -24.27 -7.56 4.52
CA LEU A 158 -25.27 -8.60 4.30
C LEU A 158 -26.66 -7.94 4.14
N PRO A 159 -27.45 -8.28 3.11
CA PRO A 159 -28.88 -8.04 3.16
C PRO A 159 -29.45 -8.64 4.45
N ALA A 160 -30.40 -7.98 5.10
CA ALA A 160 -31.07 -8.53 6.27
C ALA A 160 -31.58 -9.96 5.95
N GLY A 161 -31.07 -10.97 6.66
CA GLY A 161 -31.50 -12.37 6.52
C GLY A 161 -30.55 -13.32 5.76
N ILE A 162 -29.38 -12.87 5.29
CA ILE A 162 -28.36 -13.80 4.75
C ILE A 162 -27.25 -13.98 5.79
N MET A 163 -27.17 -15.15 6.42
CA MET A 163 -25.97 -15.59 7.11
C MET A 163 -25.15 -16.45 6.14
N CYS A 164 -23.89 -16.08 5.90
CA CYS A 164 -22.96 -16.92 5.12
C CYS A 164 -22.50 -18.09 6.01
N ASP A 165 -23.38 -19.05 6.26
CA ASP A 165 -23.07 -20.20 7.14
C ASP A 165 -22.21 -21.26 6.43
N SER A 166 -21.98 -21.13 5.12
CA SER A 166 -21.17 -22.06 4.33
C SER A 166 -20.59 -21.45 3.04
N GLY A 167 -19.62 -20.55 3.18
CA GLY A 167 -18.75 -20.16 2.07
C GLY A 167 -19.25 -18.98 1.22
N CYS A 168 -19.27 -17.81 1.86
CA CYS A 168 -18.68 -16.61 1.28
C CYS A 168 -17.21 -16.60 1.76
#